data_AF-A0A5J5UCD3-F1
#
_entry.id   AF-A0A5J5UCD3-F1
#
_cell.length_a   1.000
_cell.length_b   1.000
_cell.length_c   1.000
_cell.angle_alpha   90.00
_cell.angle_beta   90.00
_cell.angle_gamma   90.00
#
_symmetry.space_group_name_H-M   'P 1'
#
loop_
_entity.id
_entity.type
_entity.pdbx_description
1 polymer ?
#
loop_
_entity_poly.entity_id
_entity_poly.type
_entity_poly.pdbx_seq_one_letter_code
_entity_poly.pdbx_strand_id
1 'polypeptide(L)'
;MSKAQDPFYIVKEEIQDSIDKLQSSFHQWERVPGGTGEQVHLTKELLANCESIAWKVDELAKAISVAARDPSWYGINEVELENRRRWTSNARLQVADVKRTIGAGKENDNSASVICRELMRLPNSQQPDISDHYSAKNNDDFVASESDRQMLLLKQQDEELDELSTSVKRIGGVGLTIHEELLAQD
;
A
#
# COMPACT_ATOMS: atom_id res chain seq x y z
N MET A 1 -28.01 26.28 7.09
CA MET A 1 -27.13 25.74 6.03
C MET A 1 -27.68 24.39 5.63
N SER A 2 -27.97 24.15 4.34
CA SER A 2 -28.35 22.82 3.86
C SER A 2 -27.14 21.89 3.97
N LYS A 3 -27.35 20.61 4.36
CA LYS A 3 -26.27 19.62 4.48
C LYS A 3 -25.43 19.49 3.19
N ALA A 4 -26.06 19.69 2.03
CA ALA A 4 -25.43 19.61 0.70
C ALA A 4 -24.40 20.72 0.41
N GLN A 5 -24.35 21.79 1.20
CA GLN A 5 -23.46 22.92 0.97
C GLN A 5 -22.40 23.07 2.06
N ASP A 6 -22.41 22.16 3.04
CA ASP A 6 -21.40 22.09 4.07
C ASP A 6 -20.15 21.36 3.51
N PRO A 7 -18.96 21.99 3.58
CA PRO A 7 -17.71 21.39 3.10
C PRO A 7 -17.45 20.00 3.68
N PHE A 8 -17.90 19.72 4.91
CA PHE A 8 -17.77 18.40 5.50
C PHE A 8 -18.47 17.33 4.67
N TYR A 9 -19.71 17.56 4.23
CA TYR A 9 -20.48 16.54 3.52
C TYR A 9 -19.98 16.33 2.09
N ILE A 10 -19.45 17.38 1.46
CA ILE A 10 -18.81 17.29 0.14
C ILE A 10 -17.57 16.39 0.22
N VAL A 11 -16.68 16.67 1.17
CA VAL A 11 -15.46 15.86 1.35
C VAL A 11 -15.80 14.44 1.83
N LYS A 12 -16.84 14.30 2.66
CA LYS A 12 -17.36 13.00 3.09
C LYS A 12 -17.81 12.15 1.90
N GLU A 13 -18.55 12.71 0.95
CA GLU A 13 -18.98 12.02 -0.27
C GLU A 13 -17.77 11.63 -1.12
N GLU A 14 -16.81 12.53 -1.34
CA GLU A 14 -15.58 12.22 -2.09
C GLU A 14 -14.75 11.08 -1.46
N ILE A 15 -14.64 11.09 -0.12
CA ILE A 15 -13.96 10.02 0.62
C ILE A 15 -14.76 8.72 0.51
N GLN A 16 -16.08 8.76 0.60
CA GLN A 16 -16.93 7.58 0.46
C GLN A 16 -16.79 6.96 -0.93
N ASP A 17 -16.83 7.76 -2.00
CA ASP A 17 -16.59 7.29 -3.36
C ASP A 17 -15.20 6.66 -3.51
N SER A 18 -14.19 7.21 -2.82
CA SER A 18 -12.84 6.64 -2.80
C SER A 18 -12.78 5.30 -2.07
N ILE A 19 -13.52 5.15 -0.97
CA ILE A 19 -13.67 3.89 -0.23
C ILE A 19 -14.39 2.84 -1.08
N ASP A 20 -15.46 3.22 -1.77
CA ASP A 20 -16.24 2.31 -2.62
C ASP A 20 -15.40 1.80 -3.81
N LYS A 21 -14.57 2.68 -4.39
CA LYS A 21 -13.56 2.31 -5.39
C LYS A 21 -12.49 1.39 -4.81
N LEU A 22 -11.97 1.69 -3.61
CA LEU A 22 -11.00 0.84 -2.92
C LEU A 22 -11.56 -0.57 -2.69
N GLN A 23 -12.81 -0.69 -2.25
CA GLN A 23 -13.49 -1.97 -2.04
C GLN A 23 -13.66 -2.73 -3.37
N SER A 24 -14.01 -2.03 -4.44
CA SER A 24 -14.14 -2.63 -5.77
C SER A 24 -12.80 -3.20 -6.26
N SER A 25 -11.71 -2.42 -6.13
CA SER A 25 -10.36 -2.86 -6.46
C SER A 25 -9.89 -4.00 -5.55
N PHE A 26 -10.28 -4.00 -4.27
CA PHE A 26 -9.96 -5.06 -3.31
C PHE A 26 -10.64 -6.39 -3.71
N HIS A 27 -11.92 -6.35 -4.08
CA HIS A 27 -12.62 -7.53 -4.59
C HIS A 27 -12.06 -8.05 -5.91
N GLN A 28 -11.54 -7.17 -6.77
CA GLN A 28 -10.79 -7.58 -7.95
C GLN A 28 -9.51 -8.32 -7.54
N TRP A 29 -8.73 -7.76 -6.62
CA TRP A 29 -7.51 -8.37 -6.10
C TRP A 29 -7.75 -9.74 -5.45
N GLU A 30 -8.85 -9.93 -4.70
CA GLU A 30 -9.23 -11.22 -4.11
C GLU A 30 -9.48 -12.32 -5.16
N ARG A 31 -9.89 -11.94 -6.37
CA ARG A 31 -10.15 -12.87 -7.48
C ARG A 31 -8.90 -13.21 -8.28
N VAL A 32 -7.84 -12.40 -8.18
CA VAL A 32 -6.59 -12.63 -8.91
C VAL A 32 -5.76 -13.68 -8.14
N PRO A 33 -5.30 -14.75 -8.80
CA PRO A 33 -4.51 -15.78 -8.14
C PRO A 33 -3.18 -15.26 -7.62
N GLY A 34 -2.78 -15.81 -6.46
CA GLY A 34 -1.51 -15.57 -5.77
C GLY A 34 -0.28 -15.59 -6.69
N GLY A 35 0.64 -14.65 -6.52
CA GLY A 35 1.96 -14.67 -7.17
C GLY A 35 2.00 -14.17 -8.61
N THR A 36 0.91 -13.62 -9.14
CA THR A 36 0.88 -13.00 -10.47
C THR A 36 1.44 -11.57 -10.39
N GLY A 37 2.19 -11.11 -11.40
CA GLY A 37 2.67 -9.72 -11.46
C GLY A 37 1.54 -8.68 -11.37
N GLU A 38 0.36 -9.02 -11.88
CA GLU A 38 -0.89 -8.26 -11.73
C GLU A 38 -1.32 -8.12 -10.26
N GLN A 39 -1.25 -9.20 -9.48
CA GLN A 39 -1.59 -9.19 -8.06
C GLN A 39 -0.64 -8.26 -7.28
N VAL A 40 0.66 -8.30 -7.58
CA VAL A 40 1.66 -7.43 -6.94
C VAL A 40 1.40 -5.96 -7.26
N HIS A 41 1.05 -5.64 -8.51
CA HIS A 41 0.67 -4.29 -8.91
C HIS A 41 -0.59 -3.81 -8.18
N LEU A 42 -1.65 -4.61 -8.18
CA LEU A 42 -2.90 -4.30 -7.47
C LEU A 42 -2.69 -4.13 -5.97
N THR A 43 -1.82 -4.95 -5.35
CA THR A 43 -1.46 -4.81 -3.93
C THR A 43 -0.83 -3.45 -3.65
N LYS A 44 0.13 -3.00 -4.48
CA LYS A 44 0.77 -1.69 -4.33
C LYS A 44 -0.23 -0.56 -4.50
N GLU A 45 -1.10 -0.65 -5.51
CA GLU A 45 -2.14 0.35 -5.77
C GLU A 45 -3.13 0.45 -4.61
N LEU A 46 -3.62 -0.69 -4.10
CA LEU A 46 -4.53 -0.73 -2.97
C LEU A 46 -3.91 -0.15 -1.70
N LEU A 47 -2.63 -0.42 -1.43
CA LEU A 47 -1.91 0.18 -0.30
C LEU A 47 -1.79 1.71 -0.44
N ALA A 48 -1.44 2.20 -1.63
CA ALA A 48 -1.37 3.64 -1.90
C ALA A 48 -2.76 4.31 -1.76
N ASN A 49 -3.82 3.66 -2.25
CA ASN A 49 -5.19 4.12 -2.10
C ASN A 49 -5.62 4.14 -0.62
N CYS A 50 -5.28 3.11 0.15
CA CYS A 50 -5.52 3.09 1.60
C CYS A 50 -4.83 4.26 2.31
N GLU A 51 -3.58 4.56 1.95
CA GLU A 51 -2.82 5.67 2.55
C GLU A 51 -3.40 7.04 2.18
N SER A 52 -3.78 7.23 0.91
CA SER A 52 -4.44 8.43 0.44
C SER A 52 -5.76 8.68 1.19
N ILE A 53 -6.61 7.66 1.29
CA ILE A 53 -7.91 7.76 1.96
C ILE A 53 -7.71 7.97 3.47
N ALA A 54 -6.80 7.24 4.12
CA ALA A 54 -6.51 7.41 5.53
C ALA A 54 -6.07 8.84 5.85
N TRP A 55 -5.22 9.43 5.01
CA TRP A 55 -4.81 10.82 5.14
C TRP A 55 -6.00 11.79 5.01
N LYS A 56 -6.86 11.62 3.99
CA LYS A 56 -8.07 12.46 3.84
C LYS A 56 -9.01 12.37 5.05
N VAL A 57 -9.18 11.16 5.60
CA VAL A 57 -10.00 10.91 6.80
C VAL A 57 -9.38 11.60 8.02
N ASP A 58 -8.07 11.54 8.19
CA ASP A 58 -7.36 12.19 9.30
C ASP A 58 -7.42 13.72 9.20
N GLU A 59 -7.30 14.30 8.00
CA GLU A 59 -7.49 15.75 7.80
C GLU A 59 -8.92 16.18 8.14
N LEU A 60 -9.92 15.40 7.73
CA LEU A 60 -11.31 15.67 8.09
C LEU A 60 -11.54 15.55 9.61
N ALA A 61 -10.87 14.60 10.28
CA ALA A 61 -10.88 14.45 11.74
C ALA A 61 -10.32 15.69 12.46
N LYS A 62 -9.25 16.28 11.93
CA LYS A 62 -8.66 17.53 12.44
C LYS A 62 -9.65 18.69 12.29
N ALA A 63 -10.32 18.80 11.14
CA ALA A 63 -11.35 19.82 10.92
C ALA A 63 -12.51 19.70 11.92
N ILE A 64 -12.99 18.47 12.20
CA ILE A 64 -14.00 18.23 13.25
C ILE A 64 -13.47 18.66 14.62
N SER A 65 -12.21 18.37 14.92
CA SER A 65 -11.60 18.73 16.22
C SER A 65 -11.51 20.25 16.42
N VAL A 66 -11.23 21.01 15.35
CA VAL A 66 -11.27 22.47 15.37
C VAL A 66 -12.70 22.97 15.58
N ALA A 67 -13.67 22.44 14.82
CA ALA A 67 -15.07 22.81 14.94
C ALA A 67 -15.66 22.50 16.32
N ALA A 68 -15.15 21.46 17.00
CA ALA A 68 -15.57 21.06 18.34
C ALA A 68 -15.16 22.04 19.44
N ARG A 69 -14.15 22.89 19.21
CA ARG A 69 -13.70 23.88 20.19
C ARG A 69 -14.70 25.01 20.31
N ASP A 70 -15.24 25.46 19.18
CA ASP A 70 -16.22 26.55 19.10
C ASP A 70 -17.40 26.20 18.15
N PRO A 71 -18.29 25.25 18.53
CA PRO A 71 -19.35 24.76 17.63
C PRO A 71 -20.35 25.83 17.19
N SER A 72 -20.58 26.85 18.05
CA SER A 72 -21.49 27.96 17.79
C SER A 72 -21.03 28.84 16.63
N TRP A 73 -19.73 28.96 16.39
CA TRP A 73 -19.16 29.74 15.29
C TRP A 73 -19.46 29.11 13.92
N TYR A 74 -19.61 27.78 13.91
CA TYR A 74 -19.90 26.99 12.71
C TYR A 74 -21.38 26.63 12.58
N GLY A 75 -22.21 26.97 13.57
CA GLY A 75 -23.63 26.60 13.58
C GLY A 75 -23.86 25.08 13.65
N ILE A 76 -22.92 24.34 14.25
CA ILE A 76 -22.97 22.88 14.38
C ILE A 76 -23.46 22.53 15.78
N ASN A 77 -24.42 21.60 15.89
CA ASN A 77 -24.89 21.09 17.17
C ASN A 77 -24.07 19.86 17.61
N GLU A 78 -24.12 19.53 18.91
CA GLU A 78 -23.34 18.41 19.48
C GLU A 78 -23.67 17.07 18.80
N VAL A 79 -24.94 16.86 18.45
CA VAL A 79 -25.41 15.63 17.79
C VAL A 79 -24.79 15.47 16.40
N GLU A 80 -24.76 16.55 15.62
CA GLU A 80 -24.13 16.58 14.30
C GLU A 80 -22.62 16.35 14.43
N LEU A 81 -22.00 16.95 15.43
CA LEU A 81 -20.57 16.79 15.67
C LEU A 81 -20.21 15.34 16.01
N GLU A 82 -21.01 14.69 16.86
CA GLU A 82 -20.87 13.27 17.18
C GLU A 82 -21.10 12.38 15.94
N ASN A 83 -22.08 12.70 15.09
CA ASN A 83 -22.28 11.99 13.82
C ASN A 83 -21.05 12.07 12.91
N ARG A 84 -20.40 13.25 12.84
CA ARG A 84 -19.17 13.44 12.06
C ARG A 84 -18.03 12.58 12.63
N ARG A 85 -17.80 12.64 13.95
CA ARG A 85 -16.77 11.81 14.61
C ARG A 85 -16.98 10.33 14.33
N ARG A 86 -18.21 9.84 14.52
CA ARG A 86 -18.57 8.44 14.31
C ARG A 86 -18.30 7.99 12.88
N TRP A 87 -18.71 8.80 11.89
CA TRP A 87 -18.47 8.46 10.48
C TRP A 87 -16.97 8.41 10.17
N THR A 88 -16.20 9.40 10.61
CA THR A 88 -14.74 9.43 10.41
C THR A 88 -14.04 8.25 11.07
N SER A 89 -14.45 7.86 12.29
CA SER A 89 -13.95 6.65 12.95
C SER A 89 -14.27 5.37 12.16
N ASN A 90 -15.49 5.23 11.67
CA ASN A 90 -15.90 4.08 10.86
C ASN A 90 -15.14 4.01 9.54
N ALA A 91 -14.94 5.14 8.85
CA ALA A 91 -14.15 5.22 7.62
C ALA A 91 -12.70 4.77 7.86
N ARG A 92 -12.08 5.23 8.96
CA ARG A 92 -10.73 4.83 9.35
C ARG A 92 -10.62 3.33 9.61
N LEU A 93 -11.62 2.74 10.27
CA LEU A 93 -11.65 1.30 10.54
C LEU A 93 -11.78 0.48 9.24
N GLN A 94 -12.65 0.89 8.31
CA GLN A 94 -12.80 0.20 7.02
C GLN A 94 -11.50 0.17 6.22
N VAL A 95 -10.81 1.31 6.11
CA VAL A 95 -9.54 1.41 5.38
C VAL A 95 -8.44 0.60 6.08
N ALA A 96 -8.40 0.63 7.42
CA ALA A 96 -7.44 -0.15 8.19
C ALA A 96 -7.64 -1.67 8.04
N ASP A 97 -8.89 -2.12 7.93
CA ASP A 97 -9.23 -3.53 7.74
C ASP A 97 -8.80 -4.04 6.36
N VAL A 98 -9.09 -3.27 5.30
CA VAL A 98 -8.60 -3.56 3.94
C VAL A 98 -7.07 -3.59 3.91
N LYS A 99 -6.40 -2.58 4.48
CA LYS A 99 -4.93 -2.53 4.57
C LYS A 99 -4.35 -3.74 5.31
N ARG A 100 -4.98 -4.16 6.42
CA ARG A 100 -4.55 -5.34 7.19
C ARG A 100 -4.71 -6.62 6.37
N THR A 101 -5.81 -6.78 5.67
CA THR A 101 -6.08 -7.99 4.88
C THR A 101 -5.09 -8.14 3.72
N ILE A 102 -4.78 -7.05 3.03
CA ILE A 102 -3.75 -7.01 1.98
C ILE A 102 -2.36 -7.30 2.57
N GLY A 103 -2.05 -6.72 3.74
CA GLY A 103 -0.80 -6.96 4.46
C GLY A 103 -0.63 -8.41 4.90
N ALA A 104 -1.69 -9.03 5.43
CA ALA A 104 -1.70 -10.43 5.86
C ALA A 104 -1.60 -11.41 4.68
N GLY A 105 -2.18 -11.08 3.52
CA GLY A 105 -1.99 -11.84 2.28
C GLY A 105 -0.51 -11.93 1.87
N LYS A 106 0.27 -10.88 2.12
CA LYS A 106 1.72 -10.85 1.91
C LYS A 106 2.50 -11.70 2.93
N GLU A 107 1.98 -11.87 4.14
CA GLU A 107 2.59 -12.72 5.18
C GLU A 107 2.34 -14.21 4.95
N ASN A 108 1.21 -14.57 4.33
CA ASN A 108 0.89 -15.97 4.03
C ASN A 108 1.69 -16.51 2.82
N ASP A 109 2.10 -15.64 1.88
CA ASP A 109 3.12 -15.96 0.86
C ASP A 109 4.55 -15.97 1.43
N ASN A 110 4.75 -15.42 2.63
CA ASN A 110 5.98 -15.56 3.41
C ASN A 110 5.91 -16.79 4.33
N SER A 111 5.76 -17.98 3.74
CA SER A 111 6.02 -19.25 4.43
C SER A 111 7.47 -19.34 4.97
N ALA A 112 8.34 -18.41 4.60
CA ALA A 112 9.65 -18.18 5.21
C ALA A 112 9.57 -17.68 6.68
N SER A 113 8.50 -16.98 7.09
CA SER A 113 8.41 -16.41 8.45
C SER A 113 8.07 -17.45 9.52
N VAL A 114 7.37 -18.54 9.16
CA VAL A 114 7.12 -19.68 10.05
C VAL A 114 8.43 -20.42 10.29
N ILE A 115 9.24 -20.61 9.24
CA ILE A 115 10.58 -21.21 9.34
C ILE A 115 11.53 -20.32 10.14
N CYS A 116 11.52 -19.00 9.93
CA CYS A 116 12.33 -18.06 10.74
C CYS A 116 11.89 -18.00 12.22
N ARG A 117 10.61 -18.28 12.53
CA ARG A 117 10.13 -18.37 13.91
C ARG A 117 10.50 -19.71 14.56
N GLU A 118 10.57 -20.80 13.79
CA GLU A 118 11.12 -22.08 14.25
C GLU A 118 12.64 -22.04 14.46
N LEU A 119 13.38 -21.33 13.61
CA LEU A 119 14.83 -21.15 13.74
C LEU A 119 15.26 -20.27 14.94
N MET A 120 14.34 -19.47 15.49
CA MET A 120 14.56 -18.66 16.71
C MET A 120 14.07 -19.35 18.00
N ARG A 121 13.54 -20.59 17.90
CA ARG A 121 13.26 -21.44 19.07
C ARG A 121 14.53 -22.19 19.43
N LEU A 122 15.31 -21.65 20.36
CA LEU A 122 16.42 -22.37 21.01
C LEU A 122 15.90 -23.73 21.55
N PRO A 123 16.45 -24.87 21.12
CA PRO A 123 16.24 -26.12 21.81
C PRO A 123 17.23 -26.16 22.97
N ASN A 124 16.77 -25.94 24.20
CA ASN A 124 17.59 -26.24 25.37
C ASN A 124 17.08 -27.48 26.08
N SER A 125 17.96 -28.49 26.05
CA SER A 125 18.07 -29.65 26.93
C SER A 125 17.01 -30.75 26.78
N GLN A 126 17.32 -31.81 26.02
CA GLN A 126 17.76 -33.11 26.58
C GLN A 126 17.85 -34.21 25.49
N GLN A 127 19.04 -34.81 25.41
CA GLN A 127 19.40 -36.15 24.92
C GLN A 127 19.59 -36.44 23.42
N PRO A 128 20.52 -37.35 23.07
CA PRO A 128 21.02 -37.55 21.70
C PRO A 128 20.39 -38.78 21.04
N ASP A 129 20.01 -38.68 19.76
CA ASP A 129 19.87 -39.87 18.90
C ASP A 129 20.12 -39.54 17.42
N ILE A 130 21.28 -40.02 16.96
CA ILE A 130 21.56 -40.67 15.68
C ILE A 130 20.68 -40.26 14.48
N SER A 131 21.32 -39.58 13.50
CA SER A 131 21.06 -39.60 12.04
C SER A 131 20.87 -38.22 11.42
N ASP A 132 21.94 -37.53 11.01
CA ASP A 132 21.80 -36.35 10.11
C ASP A 132 23.10 -35.94 9.38
N HIS A 133 23.82 -36.90 8.77
CA HIS A 133 25.03 -36.57 8.00
C HIS A 133 24.75 -36.27 6.49
N TYR A 134 23.51 -36.34 6.01
CA TYR A 134 23.21 -36.13 4.58
C TYR A 134 22.50 -34.80 4.24
N SER A 135 21.95 -34.08 5.22
CA SER A 135 21.12 -32.88 4.96
C SER A 135 21.90 -31.57 4.85
N ALA A 136 23.08 -31.47 5.46
CA ALA A 136 23.85 -30.22 5.50
C ALA A 136 24.47 -29.83 4.15
N LYS A 137 24.83 -30.80 3.30
CA LYS A 137 25.55 -30.53 2.04
C LYS A 137 24.63 -30.08 0.89
N ASN A 138 23.35 -30.46 0.94
CA ASN A 138 22.36 -30.04 -0.06
C ASN A 138 21.80 -28.64 0.23
N ASN A 139 21.81 -28.21 1.49
CA ASN A 139 21.36 -26.87 1.87
C ASN A 139 22.34 -25.78 1.41
N ASP A 140 23.66 -26.03 1.46
CA ASP A 140 24.66 -25.05 1.01
C ASP A 140 24.58 -24.81 -0.51
N ASP A 141 24.37 -25.86 -1.31
CA ASP A 141 24.30 -25.75 -2.77
C ASP A 141 23.00 -25.05 -3.23
N PHE A 142 21.90 -25.28 -2.50
CA PHE A 142 20.64 -24.56 -2.72
C PHE A 142 20.73 -23.09 -2.31
N VAL A 143 21.38 -22.77 -1.19
CA VAL A 143 21.56 -21.39 -0.72
C VAL A 143 22.49 -20.60 -1.65
N ALA A 144 23.57 -21.22 -2.14
CA ALA A 144 24.47 -20.60 -3.10
C ALA A 144 23.77 -20.29 -4.42
N SER A 145 22.99 -21.24 -4.95
CA SER A 145 22.29 -21.07 -6.23
C SER A 145 21.15 -20.03 -6.18
N GLU A 146 20.41 -19.90 -5.07
CA GLU A 146 19.42 -18.83 -4.89
C GLU A 146 20.07 -17.44 -4.74
N SER A 147 21.20 -17.34 -4.02
CA SER A 147 21.95 -16.09 -3.88
C SER A 147 22.44 -15.55 -5.23
N ASP A 148 22.97 -16.41 -6.09
CA ASP A 148 23.41 -16.04 -7.44
C ASP A 148 22.23 -15.57 -8.31
N ARG A 149 21.06 -16.19 -8.16
CA ARG A 149 19.84 -15.80 -8.87
C ARG A 149 19.34 -14.42 -8.43
N GLN A 150 19.36 -14.12 -7.13
CA GLN A 150 18.97 -12.80 -6.61
C GLN A 150 19.92 -11.70 -7.08
N MET A 151 21.23 -12.00 -7.16
CA MET A 151 22.23 -11.07 -7.70
C MET A 151 22.03 -10.79 -9.20
N LEU A 152 21.64 -11.80 -9.99
CA LEU A 152 21.31 -11.61 -11.41
C LEU A 152 20.07 -10.74 -11.61
N LEU A 153 19.04 -10.91 -10.78
CA LEU A 153 17.83 -10.08 -10.83
C LEU A 153 18.10 -8.61 -10.46
N LEU A 154 18.95 -8.36 -9.46
CA LEU A 154 19.40 -7.01 -9.09
C LEU A 154 20.15 -6.34 -10.24
N LYS A 155 21.07 -7.06 -10.88
CA LYS A 155 21.82 -6.54 -12.02
C LYS A 155 20.94 -6.23 -13.23
N GLN A 156 19.94 -7.08 -13.49
CA GLN A 156 18.99 -6.88 -14.58
C GLN A 156 18.11 -5.64 -14.34
N GLN A 157 17.71 -5.37 -13.09
CA GLN A 157 16.98 -4.16 -12.73
C GLN A 157 17.83 -2.89 -12.88
N ASP A 158 19.13 -2.95 -12.56
CA ASP A 158 20.03 -1.80 -12.75
C ASP A 158 20.22 -1.46 -14.25
N GLU A 159 20.32 -2.45 -15.13
CA GLU A 159 20.38 -2.24 -16.59
C GLU A 159 19.08 -1.61 -17.15
N GLU A 160 17.92 -2.05 -16.66
CA GLU A 160 16.61 -1.46 -17.03
C GLU A 160 16.48 0.00 -16.55
N LEU A 161 17.03 0.35 -15.38
CA LEU A 161 17.01 1.72 -14.87
C LEU A 161 17.87 2.67 -15.72
N ASP A 162 19.03 2.20 -16.20
CA ASP A 162 19.87 2.97 -17.13
C ASP A 162 19.17 3.18 -18.48
N GLU A 163 18.50 2.15 -19.00
CA GLU A 163 17.72 2.28 -20.23
C GLU A 163 16.54 3.26 -20.08
N LEU A 164 15.80 3.19 -18.97
CA LEU A 164 14.72 4.14 -18.65
C LEU A 164 15.24 5.59 -18.54
N SER A 165 16.41 5.79 -17.94
CA SER A 165 17.08 7.10 -17.86
C SER A 165 17.38 7.67 -19.26
N THR A 166 17.82 6.85 -20.20
CA THR A 166 18.02 7.28 -21.59
C THR A 166 16.72 7.62 -22.31
N SER A 167 15.65 6.86 -22.06
CA SER A 167 14.32 7.12 -22.61
C SER A 167 13.74 8.45 -22.10
N VAL A 168 13.88 8.74 -20.79
CA VAL A 168 13.46 10.01 -20.19
C VAL A 168 14.22 11.21 -20.77
N LYS A 169 15.54 11.08 -21.00
CA LYS A 169 16.33 12.13 -21.68
C LYS A 169 15.85 12.38 -23.11
N ARG A 170 15.50 11.33 -23.85
CA ARG A 170 14.98 11.45 -25.23
C ARG A 170 13.61 12.12 -25.25
N ILE A 171 12.71 11.75 -24.34
CA ILE A 171 11.39 12.38 -24.19
C ILE A 171 11.52 13.87 -23.81
N GLY A 172 12.43 14.20 -22.89
CA GLY A 172 12.73 15.60 -22.55
C GLY A 172 13.24 16.42 -23.73
N GLY A 173 14.11 15.83 -24.57
CA GLY A 173 14.58 16.45 -25.80
C GLY A 173 13.47 16.69 -26.82
N VAL A 174 12.60 15.71 -27.05
CA VAL A 174 11.43 15.85 -27.95
C VAL A 174 10.46 16.91 -27.44
N GLY A 175 10.20 16.97 -26.13
CA GLY A 175 9.35 17.99 -25.52
C GLY A 175 9.88 19.42 -25.71
N LEU A 176 11.20 19.61 -25.64
CA LEU A 176 11.85 20.90 -25.92
C LEU A 176 11.73 21.29 -27.40
N THR A 177 11.95 20.34 -28.32
CA THR A 177 11.80 20.60 -29.76
C THR A 177 10.35 20.94 -30.12
N ILE A 178 9.37 20.25 -29.54
CA ILE A 178 7.94 20.58 -29.74
C ILE A 178 7.62 21.97 -29.16
N HIS A 179 8.18 22.33 -28.01
CA HIS A 179 7.99 23.64 -27.41
C HIS A 179 8.59 24.77 -28.28
N GLU A 180 9.80 24.58 -28.82
CA GLU A 180 10.42 25.53 -29.75
C GLU A 180 9.64 25.65 -31.07
N GLU A 181 9.11 24.55 -31.61
CA GLU A 181 8.31 24.56 -32.84
C GLU A 181 6.93 25.22 -32.64
N LEU A 182 6.32 25.09 -31.46
CA LEU A 182 5.10 25.82 -31.11
C LEU A 182 5.34 27.33 -30.96
N LEU A 183 6.48 27.75 -30.40
CA LEU A 183 6.85 29.17 -30.30
C LEU A 183 7.18 29.79 -31.66
N ALA A 184 7.64 29.00 -32.63
CA ALA A 184 7.93 29.46 -33.99
C ALA A 184 6.68 29.58 -34.88
N GLN A 185 5.51 29.11 -34.41
CA GLN A 185 4.23 29.19 -35.13
C GLN A 185 3.33 30.36 -34.68
N ASP A 186 3.81 31.22 -33.77
CA ASP A 186 3.19 32.51 -33.38
C ASP A 186 3.87 33.71 -34.07
#